data_AF-A0AA39NC49-F1
#
_entry.id   AF-A0AA39NC49-F1
#
_cell.length_a   1.000
_cell.length_b   1.000
_cell.length_c   1.000
_cell.angle_alpha   90.00
_cell.angle_beta   90.00
_cell.angle_gamma   90.00
#
_symmetry.space_group_name_H-M   'P 1'
#
loop_
_entity.id
_entity.type
_entity.pdbx_description
1 polymer ?
#
loop_
_entity_poly.entity_id
_entity_poly.type
_entity_poly.pdbx_seq_one_letter_code
_entity_poly.pdbx_strand_id
1 'polypeptide(L)'
;MSIAVTGFPNMFLMGCGPGITYANGSLLPCTEVQADYIVACLSKLQKQDIKTMEVNKDAQDEYNIQREALMKDLVFTEPCPSWYKGGKVDGEPDALYAGSTLHFLEMLASPRWEDWKFVSLHPNRFSYLGNGDSSIEATGGDRAYYITMQDARNALKASDYQAD
;
A
#
# COMPACT_ATOMS: atom_id res chain seq x y z
N MET A 1 5.66 7.45 4.78
CA MET A 1 5.83 6.61 3.56
C MET A 1 5.95 7.40 2.23
N SER A 2 6.19 8.72 2.20
CA SER A 2 6.38 9.52 0.96
C SER A 2 5.24 9.49 -0.10
N ILE A 3 4.12 8.80 0.18
CA ILE A 3 3.01 8.61 -0.76
C ILE A 3 1.81 9.50 -0.44
N ALA A 4 1.59 9.83 0.83
CA ALA A 4 0.46 10.65 1.26
C ALA A 4 0.85 11.52 2.44
N VAL A 5 0.06 12.57 2.66
CA VAL A 5 0.20 13.52 3.77
C VAL A 5 -1.16 13.73 4.44
N THR A 6 -1.14 13.82 5.77
CA THR A 6 -2.33 14.09 6.58
C THR A 6 -2.92 15.47 6.26
N GLY A 7 -4.25 15.60 6.31
CA GLY A 7 -4.99 16.81 5.95
C GLY A 7 -5.34 16.91 4.46
N PHE A 8 -4.84 16.01 3.61
CA PHE A 8 -5.11 15.98 2.16
C PHE A 8 -5.74 14.64 1.75
N PRO A 9 -7.07 14.47 1.92
CA PRO A 9 -7.74 13.23 1.53
C PRO A 9 -7.67 13.01 0.02
N ASN A 10 -7.53 11.74 -0.39
CA ASN A 10 -7.43 11.30 -1.79
C ASN A 10 -6.25 11.90 -2.59
N MET A 11 -5.23 12.44 -1.92
CA MET A 11 -4.04 12.96 -2.56
C MET A 11 -2.88 11.98 -2.41
N PHE A 12 -2.32 11.54 -3.55
CA PHE A 12 -1.14 10.68 -3.60
C PHE A 12 0.03 11.42 -4.27
N LEU A 13 1.22 11.31 -3.69
CA LEU A 13 2.47 11.86 -4.20
C LEU A 13 3.27 10.74 -4.86
N MET A 14 3.78 11.01 -6.07
CA MET A 14 4.54 10.05 -6.88
C MET A 14 5.85 10.66 -7.35
N GLY A 15 6.94 9.89 -7.27
CA GLY A 15 8.24 10.18 -7.91
C GLY A 15 9.09 11.28 -7.28
N CYS A 16 8.49 12.26 -6.58
CA CYS A 16 9.22 13.41 -6.02
C CYS A 16 8.71 13.88 -4.63
N GLY A 17 8.30 12.95 -3.77
CA GLY A 17 7.88 13.27 -2.40
C GLY A 17 9.05 13.33 -1.41
N PRO A 18 8.92 14.07 -0.29
CA PRO A 18 9.86 13.98 0.82
C PRO A 18 9.85 12.57 1.42
N GLY A 19 11.03 12.01 1.66
CA GLY A 19 11.20 10.66 2.20
C GLY A 19 11.25 9.55 1.15
N ILE A 20 11.59 9.87 -0.10
CA ILE A 20 11.89 8.90 -1.17
C ILE A 20 13.41 8.61 -1.24
N THR A 21 13.78 7.57 -1.96
CA THR A 21 15.14 7.03 -2.09
C THR A 21 16.00 7.79 -3.11
N TYR A 22 16.09 9.13 -3.01
CA TYR A 22 16.89 9.93 -3.95
C TYR A 22 18.39 9.56 -3.98
N ALA A 23 18.96 9.25 -2.81
CA ALA A 23 20.39 8.99 -2.66
C ALA A 23 20.72 7.49 -2.47
N ASN A 24 19.71 6.65 -2.26
CA ASN A 24 19.90 5.27 -1.77
C ASN A 24 19.89 4.21 -2.88
N GLY A 25 19.82 4.63 -4.14
CA GLY A 25 19.79 3.74 -5.31
C GLY A 25 19.09 4.37 -6.50
N SER A 26 18.51 3.51 -7.35
CA SER A 26 17.74 3.96 -8.52
C SER A 26 16.35 4.44 -8.12
N LEU A 27 15.95 5.62 -8.60
CA LEU A 27 14.65 6.22 -8.38
C LEU A 27 13.53 5.52 -9.18
N LEU A 28 13.86 4.95 -10.34
CA LEU A 28 12.90 4.29 -11.22
C LEU A 28 12.12 3.15 -10.55
N PRO A 29 12.76 2.11 -9.97
CA PRO A 29 12.02 1.02 -9.31
C PRO A 29 11.20 1.51 -8.12
N CYS A 30 11.66 2.57 -7.44
CA CYS A 30 10.91 3.17 -6.34
C CYS A 30 9.66 3.91 -6.82
N THR A 31 9.71 4.47 -8.02
CA THR A 31 8.56 5.14 -8.64
C THR A 31 7.56 4.10 -9.19
N GLU A 32 8.05 2.99 -9.73
CA GLU A 32 7.22 1.86 -10.18
C GLU A 32 6.42 1.25 -9.02
N VAL A 33 7.09 0.93 -7.89
CA VAL A 33 6.38 0.38 -6.73
C VAL A 33 5.39 1.39 -6.13
N GLN A 34 5.70 2.69 -6.17
CA GLN A 34 4.74 3.74 -5.78
C GLN A 34 3.51 3.75 -6.68
N ALA A 35 3.70 3.57 -7.99
CA ALA A 35 2.59 3.47 -8.93
C ALA A 35 1.69 2.27 -8.60
N ASP A 36 2.28 1.09 -8.39
CA ASP A 36 1.55 -0.13 -8.04
C ASP A 36 0.79 0.03 -6.72
N TYR A 37 1.42 0.65 -5.72
CA TYR A 37 0.78 0.97 -4.44
C TYR A 37 -0.43 1.89 -4.63
N ILE A 38 -0.29 2.96 -5.42
CA ILE A 38 -1.38 3.90 -5.70
C ILE A 38 -2.51 3.19 -6.45
N VAL A 39 -2.20 2.34 -7.44
CA VAL A 39 -3.19 1.54 -8.17
C VAL A 39 -3.94 0.59 -7.23
N ALA A 40 -3.26 -0.03 -6.27
CA ALA A 40 -3.91 -0.86 -5.25
C ALA A 40 -4.86 -0.04 -4.36
N CYS A 41 -4.46 1.17 -3.97
CA CYS A 41 -5.30 2.10 -3.21
C CYS A 41 -6.54 2.53 -4.00
N LEU A 42 -6.37 2.93 -5.26
CA LEU A 42 -7.47 3.30 -6.15
C LEU A 42 -8.43 2.13 -6.39
N SER A 43 -7.89 0.93 -6.60
CA SER A 43 -8.69 -0.29 -6.76
C SER A 43 -9.54 -0.58 -5.51
N LYS A 44 -8.97 -0.38 -4.31
CA LYS A 44 -9.72 -0.52 -3.06
C LYS A 44 -10.82 0.53 -2.94
N LEU A 45 -10.50 1.79 -3.24
CA LEU A 45 -11.47 2.89 -3.21
C LEU A 45 -12.69 2.60 -4.10
N GLN A 46 -12.44 2.15 -5.33
CA GLN A 46 -13.48 1.86 -6.32
C GLN A 46 -14.28 0.59 -5.98
N LYS A 47 -13.62 -0.47 -5.51
CA LYS A 47 -14.30 -1.75 -5.23
C LYS A 47 -15.08 -1.77 -3.92
N GLN A 48 -14.80 -0.87 -2.99
CA GLN A 48 -15.36 -0.88 -1.63
C GLN A 48 -16.23 0.36 -1.34
N ASP A 49 -16.64 1.11 -2.36
CA ASP A 49 -17.42 2.35 -2.23
C ASP A 49 -16.86 3.29 -1.15
N ILE A 50 -15.55 3.55 -1.19
CA ILE A 50 -14.91 4.45 -0.24
C ILE A 50 -14.87 5.86 -0.83
N LYS A 51 -15.39 6.84 -0.10
CA LYS A 51 -15.43 8.25 -0.49
C LYS A 51 -14.09 8.94 -0.31
N THR A 52 -13.47 8.73 0.84
CA THR A 52 -12.16 9.34 1.16
C THR A 52 -11.22 8.33 1.79
N MET A 53 -9.98 8.37 1.34
CA MET A 53 -8.83 7.67 1.91
C MET A 53 -7.80 8.72 2.30
N GLU A 54 -7.42 8.71 3.58
CA GLU A 54 -6.47 9.66 4.16
C GLU A 54 -5.52 8.92 5.10
N VAL A 55 -4.26 9.30 5.13
CA VAL A 55 -3.31 8.73 6.10
C VAL A 55 -3.65 9.20 7.51
N ASN A 56 -3.59 8.27 8.47
CA ASN A 56 -3.84 8.62 9.86
C ASN A 56 -2.71 9.52 10.39
N LYS A 57 -3.06 10.56 11.16
CA LYS A 57 -2.07 11.52 11.66
C LYS A 57 -1.04 10.83 12.58
N ASP A 58 -1.51 9.97 13.46
CA ASP A 58 -0.66 9.24 14.40
C ASP A 58 0.34 8.34 13.64
N ALA A 59 -0.12 7.64 12.59
CA ALA A 59 0.75 6.82 11.75
C ALA A 59 1.82 7.64 11.01
N GLN A 60 1.49 8.86 10.57
CA GLN A 60 2.47 9.77 9.97
C GLN A 60 3.52 10.22 10.99
N ASP A 61 3.08 10.62 12.18
CA ASP A 61 3.96 11.12 13.24
C ASP A 61 4.88 9.99 13.77
N GLU A 62 4.35 8.79 13.98
CA GLU A 62 5.11 7.59 14.36
C GLU A 62 6.15 7.21 13.29
N TYR A 63 5.78 7.28 12.01
CA TYR A 63 6.71 7.04 10.91
C TYR A 63 7.85 8.06 10.90
N ASN A 64 7.56 9.34 11.17
CA ASN A 64 8.58 10.39 11.22
C ASN A 64 9.57 10.16 12.37
N ILE A 65 9.08 9.79 13.56
CA ILE A 65 9.92 9.43 14.70
C ILE A 65 10.86 8.27 14.36
N GLN A 66 10.32 7.22 13.74
CA GLN A 66 11.11 6.05 13.34
C GLN A 66 12.16 6.42 12.28
N ARG A 67 11.78 7.24 11.30
CA ARG A 67 12.67 7.75 10.26
C ARG A 67 13.81 8.57 10.86
N GLU A 68 13.49 9.53 11.73
CA GLU A 68 14.47 10.38 12.42
C GLU A 68 15.47 9.55 13.22
N ALA A 69 14.99 8.53 13.93
CA ALA A 69 15.85 7.62 14.69
C ALA A 69 16.85 6.89 13.78
N LEU A 70 16.39 6.36 12.63
CA LEU A 70 17.25 5.66 11.67
C LEU A 70 18.22 6.62 10.95
N MET A 71 17.78 7.85 10.68
CA MET A 71 18.56 8.82 9.91
C MET A 71 19.77 9.35 10.70
N LYS A 72 19.70 9.39 12.04
CA LYS A 72 20.77 9.87 12.93
C LYS A 72 22.10 9.14 12.74
N ASP A 73 22.06 7.86 12.40
CA ASP A 73 23.25 7.02 12.23
C ASP A 73 23.80 7.04 10.79
N LEU A 74 23.17 7.79 9.87
CA LEU A 74 23.55 7.84 8.47
C LEU A 74 24.42 9.06 8.16
N VAL A 75 25.29 8.91 7.15
CA VAL A 75 26.18 9.97 6.63
C VAL A 75 25.45 11.24 6.22
N PHE A 76 24.15 11.14 5.92
CA PHE A 76 23.31 12.27 5.55
C PHE A 76 23.12 13.31 6.67
N THR A 77 23.50 13.00 7.91
CA THR A 77 23.45 13.93 9.04
C THR A 77 24.75 14.68 9.30
N GLU A 78 25.86 14.30 8.67
CA GLU A 78 27.17 14.95 8.82
C GLU A 78 27.14 16.45 8.46
N PRO A 79 28.03 17.29 9.04
CA PRO A 79 28.03 18.75 8.84
C PRO A 79 28.49 19.14 7.42
N CYS A 80 27.63 18.89 6.45
CA CYS A 80 27.80 19.17 5.04
C CYS A 80 26.52 19.82 4.49
N PRO A 81 26.61 21.03 3.91
CA PRO A 81 25.47 21.66 3.28
C PRO A 81 25.06 20.88 2.03
N SER A 82 23.83 20.39 2.00
CA SER A 82 23.28 19.63 0.88
C SER A 82 21.83 20.02 0.60
N TRP A 83 21.36 19.74 -0.61
CA TRP A 83 19.95 19.93 -0.96
C TRP A 83 19.03 19.10 -0.04
N TYR A 84 19.48 17.94 0.42
CA TYR A 84 18.75 17.09 1.35
C TYR A 84 18.40 17.79 2.66
N LYS A 85 19.28 18.71 3.10
CA LYS A 85 19.16 19.52 4.32
C LYS A 85 18.60 20.92 4.07
N GLY A 86 18.04 21.18 2.90
CA GLY A 86 17.60 22.51 2.49
C GLY A 86 18.73 23.53 2.41
N GLY A 87 19.95 23.09 2.08
CA GLY A 87 21.14 23.94 1.94
C GLY A 87 21.82 24.34 3.25
N LYS A 88 21.37 23.81 4.40
CA LYS A 88 21.94 24.09 5.73
C LYS A 88 22.99 23.05 6.10
N VAL A 89 24.00 23.46 6.87
CA VAL A 89 25.05 22.56 7.40
C VAL A 89 24.44 21.58 8.41
N ASP A 90 23.63 22.09 9.33
CA ASP A 90 22.99 21.34 10.41
C ASP A 90 21.48 21.11 10.16
N GLY A 91 21.05 21.15 8.89
CA GLY A 91 19.66 20.88 8.54
C GLY A 91 19.32 19.40 8.67
N GLU A 92 18.05 19.10 8.93
CA GLU A 92 17.54 17.73 8.91
C GLU A 92 17.39 17.25 7.46
N PRO A 93 17.88 16.04 7.11
CA PRO A 93 17.89 15.56 5.73
C PRO A 93 16.50 15.03 5.27
N ASP A 94 15.44 15.84 5.33
CA ASP A 94 14.03 15.48 5.13
C ASP A 94 13.66 14.91 3.75
N ALA A 95 14.47 15.23 2.75
CA ALA A 95 14.24 14.73 1.39
C ALA A 95 14.39 13.19 1.30
N LEU A 96 15.17 12.58 2.19
CA LEU A 96 15.64 11.20 2.05
C LEU A 96 14.86 10.18 2.87
N TYR A 97 14.70 8.99 2.29
CA TYR A 97 14.30 7.78 2.99
C TYR A 97 15.44 7.24 3.87
N ALA A 98 15.14 6.85 5.12
CA ALA A 98 16.12 6.31 6.07
C ALA A 98 16.26 4.77 5.92
N GLY A 99 16.71 4.31 4.74
CA GLY A 99 16.86 2.88 4.44
C GLY A 99 17.29 2.60 2.99
N SER A 100 17.53 1.33 2.66
CA SER A 100 17.92 0.92 1.31
C SER A 100 16.74 0.96 0.32
N THR A 101 17.04 1.02 -0.98
CA THR A 101 16.01 0.87 -2.02
C THR A 101 15.24 -0.45 -1.87
N LEU A 102 15.91 -1.56 -1.56
CA LEU A 102 15.23 -2.86 -1.38
C LEU A 102 14.23 -2.83 -0.22
N HIS A 103 14.63 -2.23 0.91
CA HIS A 103 13.74 -2.07 2.06
C HIS A 103 12.52 -1.20 1.72
N PHE A 104 12.69 -0.16 0.90
CA PHE A 104 11.59 0.66 0.41
C PHE A 104 10.63 -0.12 -0.50
N LEU A 105 11.16 -0.96 -1.40
CA LEU A 105 10.36 -1.83 -2.27
C LEU A 105 9.53 -2.82 -1.44
N GLU A 106 10.14 -3.49 -0.45
CA GLU A 106 9.46 -4.43 0.43
C GLU A 106 8.36 -3.76 1.27
N MET A 107 8.66 -2.57 1.82
CA MET A 107 7.71 -1.78 2.60
C MET A 107 6.46 -1.41 1.77
N LEU A 108 6.61 -1.14 0.48
CA LEU A 108 5.51 -0.75 -0.40
C LEU A 108 4.89 -1.91 -1.18
N ALA A 109 5.47 -3.11 -1.13
CA ALA A 109 4.95 -4.28 -1.84
C ALA A 109 3.55 -4.69 -1.37
N SER A 110 3.19 -4.39 -0.13
CA SER A 110 1.87 -4.69 0.43
C SER A 110 1.33 -3.52 1.24
N PRO A 111 0.25 -2.85 0.78
CA PRO A 111 -0.35 -1.75 1.51
C PRO A 111 -0.83 -2.17 2.89
N ARG A 112 -0.29 -1.52 3.92
CA ARG A 112 -0.77 -1.66 5.30
C ARG A 112 -2.00 -0.78 5.49
N TRP A 113 -3.18 -1.38 5.46
CA TRP A 113 -4.45 -0.65 5.48
C TRP A 113 -4.75 0.00 6.83
N GLU A 114 -4.10 -0.46 7.90
CA GLU A 114 -4.23 0.04 9.27
C GLU A 114 -3.71 1.48 9.42
N ASP A 115 -2.80 1.90 8.55
CA ASP A 115 -2.22 3.25 8.57
C ASP A 115 -3.17 4.29 7.96
N TRP A 116 -4.30 3.85 7.39
CA TRP A 116 -5.24 4.67 6.65
C TRP A 116 -6.58 4.79 7.35
N LYS A 117 -7.15 5.99 7.24
CA LYS A 117 -8.52 6.30 7.62
C LYS A 117 -9.39 6.31 6.36
N PHE A 118 -10.46 5.52 6.39
CA PHE A 118 -11.43 5.41 5.31
C PHE A 118 -12.77 6.00 5.73
N VAL A 119 -13.42 6.74 4.83
CA VAL A 119 -14.82 7.15 4.97
C VAL A 119 -15.62 6.52 3.85
N SER A 120 -16.60 5.69 4.21
CA SER A 120 -17.49 5.05 3.26
C SER A 120 -18.37 6.06 2.54
N LEU A 121 -18.69 5.79 1.27
CA LEU A 121 -19.63 6.57 0.47
C LEU A 121 -21.07 6.41 0.97
N HIS A 122 -21.39 5.22 1.49
CA HIS A 122 -22.69 4.87 2.03
C HIS A 122 -22.63 4.61 3.55
N PRO A 123 -23.75 4.77 4.28
CA PRO A 123 -23.79 4.51 5.73
C PRO A 123 -23.48 3.06 6.11
N ASN A 124 -23.84 2.10 5.26
CA ASN A 124 -23.57 0.68 5.46
C ASN A 124 -22.22 0.33 4.82
N ARG A 125 -21.26 -0.15 5.63
CA ARG A 125 -19.92 -0.58 5.17
C ARG A 125 -19.95 -1.71 4.14
N PHE A 126 -21.03 -2.47 4.06
CA PHE A 126 -21.20 -3.59 3.12
C PHE A 126 -21.99 -3.20 1.88
N SER A 127 -22.24 -1.91 1.65
CA SER A 127 -22.95 -1.43 0.45
C SER A 127 -22.28 -1.88 -0.85
N TYR A 128 -20.95 -2.01 -0.84
CA TYR A 128 -20.16 -2.43 -1.99
C TYR A 128 -20.48 -3.85 -2.48
N LEU A 129 -21.18 -4.67 -1.69
CA LEU A 129 -21.68 -5.97 -2.12
C LEU A 129 -22.81 -5.85 -3.16
N GLY A 130 -23.35 -4.66 -3.37
CA GLY A 130 -24.38 -4.39 -4.37
C GLY A 130 -25.64 -5.20 -4.13
N ASN A 131 -26.13 -5.85 -5.19
CA ASN A 131 -27.32 -6.69 -5.17
C ASN A 131 -27.02 -8.17 -4.82
N GLY A 132 -25.76 -8.52 -4.56
CA GLY A 132 -25.34 -9.88 -4.24
C GLY A 132 -25.06 -10.77 -5.47
N ASP A 133 -25.27 -10.29 -6.70
CA ASP A 133 -24.91 -11.03 -7.90
C ASP A 133 -23.42 -10.84 -8.22
N SER A 134 -22.74 -11.94 -8.57
CA SER A 134 -21.39 -11.87 -9.14
C SER A 134 -21.40 -11.38 -10.59
N SER A 135 -20.28 -10.84 -11.06
CA SER A 135 -20.12 -10.48 -12.48
C SER A 135 -20.32 -11.68 -13.42
N ILE A 136 -20.01 -12.89 -12.96
CA ILE A 136 -20.18 -14.14 -13.72
C ILE A 136 -21.67 -14.47 -13.86
N GLU A 137 -22.45 -14.33 -12.79
CA GLU A 137 -23.90 -14.56 -12.84
C GLU A 137 -24.59 -13.55 -13.74
N ALA A 138 -24.21 -12.27 -13.65
CA ALA A 138 -24.77 -11.19 -14.47
C ALA A 138 -24.45 -11.34 -15.96
N THR A 139 -23.30 -11.92 -16.31
CA THR A 139 -22.87 -12.11 -17.72
C THR A 139 -23.22 -13.48 -18.30
N GLY A 140 -23.79 -14.38 -17.49
CA GLY A 140 -24.15 -15.74 -17.93
C GLY A 140 -22.94 -16.67 -18.11
N GLY A 141 -21.82 -16.40 -17.42
CA GLY A 141 -20.61 -17.22 -17.47
C GLY A 141 -20.71 -18.53 -16.67
N ASP A 142 -19.61 -19.30 -16.67
CA ASP A 142 -19.52 -20.56 -15.92
C ASP A 142 -19.56 -20.32 -14.40
N ARG A 143 -20.66 -20.73 -13.78
CA ARG A 143 -20.92 -20.58 -12.34
C ARG A 143 -20.18 -21.58 -11.46
N ALA A 144 -19.58 -22.61 -12.06
CA ALA A 144 -18.87 -23.67 -11.35
C ALA A 144 -17.36 -23.63 -11.59
N TYR A 145 -16.80 -22.49 -12.02
CA TYR A 145 -15.37 -22.34 -12.33
C TYR A 145 -14.42 -22.76 -11.19
N TYR A 146 -14.90 -22.70 -9.94
CA TYR A 146 -14.15 -23.08 -8.74
C TYR A 146 -14.19 -24.59 -8.46
N ILE A 147 -15.04 -25.35 -9.15
CA ILE A 147 -15.07 -26.81 -9.10
C ILE A 147 -14.20 -27.30 -10.26
N THR A 148 -12.94 -27.61 -9.98
CA THR A 148 -12.06 -28.16 -11.01
C THR A 148 -12.30 -29.66 -11.17
N MET A 149 -12.01 -30.19 -12.37
CA MET A 149 -12.00 -31.64 -12.59
C MET A 149 -11.01 -32.38 -11.67
N GLN A 150 -10.00 -31.69 -11.13
CA GLN A 150 -9.07 -32.25 -10.16
C GLN A 150 -9.75 -32.42 -8.79
N ASP A 151 -10.53 -31.43 -8.35
CA ASP A 151 -11.32 -31.51 -7.12
C ASP A 151 -12.41 -32.57 -7.22
N ALA A 152 -13.08 -32.68 -8.38
CA ALA A 152 -14.07 -33.72 -8.63
C ALA A 152 -13.45 -35.14 -8.66
N ARG A 153 -12.19 -35.28 -9.10
CA ARG A 153 -11.46 -36.57 -9.06
C ARG A 153 -11.02 -36.97 -7.67
N ASN A 154 -10.68 -35.98 -6.83
CA ASN A 154 -10.25 -36.16 -5.44
C ASN A 154 -11.43 -36.21 -4.45
N ALA A 155 -12.64 -35.92 -4.89
CA ALA A 155 -13.84 -36.04 -4.07
C ALA A 155 -14.00 -37.50 -3.61
N LEU A 156 -14.16 -37.69 -2.30
CA LEU A 156 -14.41 -38.99 -1.70
C LEU A 156 -15.61 -39.65 -2.38
N LYS A 157 -15.37 -40.80 -3.00
CA LYS A 157 -16.42 -41.59 -3.63
C LYS A 157 -17.07 -42.48 -2.59
N ALA A 158 -18.30 -42.90 -2.85
CA ALA A 158 -18.96 -43.89 -2.01
C ALA A 158 -18.15 -45.19 -1.87
N SER A 159 -17.28 -45.50 -2.85
CA SER A 159 -16.33 -46.62 -2.79
C SER A 159 -15.18 -46.44 -1.80
N ASP A 160 -14.90 -45.20 -1.41
CA ASP A 160 -13.81 -44.85 -0.48
C ASP A 160 -14.31 -44.89 0.99
N TYR A 161 -15.62 -45.01 1.18
CA TYR A 161 -16.23 -45.29 2.47
C TYR A 161 -16.12 -46.79 2.75
N GLN A 162 -15.06 -47.21 3.46
CA GLN A 162 -15.01 -48.54 4.04
C GLN A 162 -15.99 -48.59 5.22
N ALA A 163 -17.13 -49.26 5.00
CA ALA A 163 -17.91 -49.77 6.12
C ALA A 163 -17.14 -50.97 6.71
N ASP A 164 -16.69 -50.78 7.94
CA ASP A 164 -15.97 -51.69 8.86
C ASP A 164 -14.43 -51.71 8.75
#